data_AF-A0A3P6HNG9-F1
#
_entry.id   AF-A0A3P6HNG9-F1
#
_cell.length_a   1.000
_cell.length_b   1.000
_cell.length_c   1.000
_cell.angle_alpha   90.00
_cell.angle_beta   90.00
_cell.angle_gamma   90.00
#
_symmetry.space_group_name_H-M   'P 1'
#
loop_
_entity.id
_entity.type
_entity.pdbx_description
1 polymer ?
#
loop_
_entity_poly.entity_id
_entity_poly.type
_entity_poly.pdbx_seq_one_letter_code
_entity_poly.pdbx_strand_id
1 'polypeptide(L)'
;MGSRKRLLKERLPPRSFDRSVSREHYGVDFDSPPANVVTAITNFLDEQREDLVELIVKTLGVKRALEFCYLTEDIENAGGLPTADGSRRRTPGGVYFLTIRRSDTVSREERKVIFRETSTEKALKKRLRQAQRRRGRRGAEAKLSDPPAANCDNSCDFENLPSPNVYLDEPDVD
;
A
#
# COMPACT_ATOMS: atom_id res chain seq x y z
N MET A 1 21.06 3.16 -23.58
CA MET A 1 21.73 3.78 -22.42
C MET A 1 21.27 3.07 -21.15
N GLY A 2 22.14 2.28 -20.52
CA GLY A 2 21.79 1.53 -19.31
C GLY A 2 21.45 2.48 -18.16
N SER A 3 20.21 2.41 -17.67
CA SER A 3 19.78 3.16 -16.49
C SER A 3 20.60 2.68 -15.29
N ARG A 4 21.57 3.51 -14.86
CA ARG A 4 22.35 3.22 -13.64
C ARG A 4 21.34 3.08 -12.51
N LYS A 5 21.27 1.90 -11.90
CA LYS A 5 20.50 1.69 -10.68
C LYS A 5 21.09 2.65 -9.64
N ARG A 6 20.35 3.71 -9.29
CA ARG A 6 20.75 4.70 -8.28
C ARG A 6 21.19 3.96 -7.02
N LEU A 7 22.27 4.41 -6.39
CA LEU A 7 22.79 3.79 -5.17
C LEU A 7 21.68 3.75 -4.11
N LEU A 8 21.63 2.71 -3.27
CA LEU A 8 20.59 2.58 -2.23
C LEU A 8 20.45 3.83 -1.35
N LYS A 9 21.56 4.54 -1.08
CA LYS A 9 21.59 5.82 -0.37
C LYS A 9 20.88 6.97 -1.11
N GLU A 10 20.85 6.96 -2.44
CA GLU A 10 20.15 7.92 -3.29
C GLU A 10 18.65 7.58 -3.48
N ARG A 11 18.24 6.38 -3.03
CA ARG A 11 16.83 5.96 -2.99
C ARG A 11 16.18 6.25 -1.63
N LEU A 12 16.98 6.64 -0.63
CA LEU A 12 16.48 6.93 0.70
C LEU A 12 15.98 8.37 0.75
N PRO A 13 14.84 8.62 1.40
CA PRO A 13 14.34 9.97 1.59
C PRO A 13 15.34 10.79 2.43
N PRO A 14 15.29 12.13 2.32
CA PRO A 14 16.01 13.02 3.22
C PRO A 14 15.69 12.66 4.68
N ARG A 15 16.68 12.83 5.58
CA ARG A 15 16.53 12.47 7.01
C ARG A 15 15.88 13.58 7.84
N SER A 16 15.75 14.77 7.27
CA SER A 16 15.17 15.97 7.89
C SER A 16 14.42 16.76 6.83
N PHE A 17 13.39 17.47 7.25
CA PHE A 17 12.64 18.39 6.40
C PHE A 17 13.49 19.60 6.01
N ASP A 18 13.13 20.25 4.89
CA ASP A 18 13.72 21.51 4.46
C ASP A 18 13.14 22.67 5.28
N ARG A 19 14.01 23.35 6.03
CA ARG A 19 13.64 24.50 6.88
C ARG A 19 13.41 25.78 6.09
N SER A 20 13.81 25.84 4.82
CA SER A 20 13.64 27.02 3.99
C SER A 20 12.22 27.18 3.43
N VAL A 21 11.42 26.11 3.45
CA VAL A 21 10.07 26.10 2.88
C VAL A 21 9.06 26.56 3.94
N SER A 22 8.25 27.56 3.61
CA SER A 22 7.17 28.03 4.50
C SER A 22 6.05 26.99 4.59
N ARG A 23 5.63 26.70 5.83
CA ARG A 23 4.60 25.71 6.20
C ARG A 23 3.40 26.36 6.88
N GLU A 24 3.16 27.64 6.61
CA GLU A 24 2.03 28.39 7.19
C GLU A 24 0.67 27.79 6.81
N HIS A 25 0.59 27.06 5.71
CA HIS A 25 -0.65 26.43 5.22
C HIS A 25 -1.23 25.36 6.17
N TYR A 26 -0.46 24.83 7.12
CA TYR A 26 -1.00 23.93 8.15
C TYR A 26 -1.83 24.66 9.21
N GLY A 27 -1.68 25.98 9.34
CA GLY A 27 -2.39 26.78 10.34
C GLY A 27 -2.05 26.44 11.80
N VAL A 28 -1.00 25.66 12.03
CA VAL A 28 -0.50 25.26 13.36
C VAL A 28 1.03 25.38 13.41
N ASP A 29 1.54 25.64 14.60
CA ASP A 29 2.96 25.75 14.90
C ASP A 29 3.40 24.75 15.99
N PHE A 30 4.65 24.84 16.43
CA PHE A 30 5.21 23.93 17.43
C PHE A 30 4.66 24.13 18.85
N ASP A 31 4.07 25.28 19.13
CA ASP A 31 3.52 25.65 20.43
C ASP A 31 1.98 25.51 20.48
N SER A 32 1.38 25.17 19.33
CA SER A 32 -0.04 24.93 19.20
C SER A 32 -0.53 23.77 20.07
N PRO A 33 -1.79 23.79 20.52
CA PRO A 33 -2.38 22.71 21.29
C PRO A 33 -2.29 21.37 20.53
N PRO A 34 -1.99 20.25 21.21
CA PRO A 34 -1.80 18.96 20.55
C PRO A 34 -3.04 18.50 19.77
N ALA A 35 -4.26 18.84 20.23
CA ALA A 35 -5.50 18.51 19.54
C ALA A 35 -5.58 19.17 18.15
N ASN A 36 -5.27 20.47 18.05
CA ASN A 36 -5.28 21.18 16.77
C ASN A 36 -4.23 20.63 15.81
N VAL A 37 -3.06 20.27 16.34
CA VAL A 37 -1.97 19.65 15.57
C VAL A 37 -2.38 18.28 15.03
N VAL A 38 -3.08 17.46 15.83
CA VAL A 38 -3.62 16.16 15.38
C VAL A 38 -4.59 16.37 14.22
N THR A 39 -5.52 17.31 14.34
CA THR A 39 -6.48 17.60 13.26
C THR A 39 -5.78 18.09 12.00
N ALA A 40 -4.80 19.00 12.13
CA ALA A 40 -4.03 19.51 11.00
C ALA A 40 -3.25 18.40 10.26
N ILE A 41 -2.57 17.52 11.01
CA ILE A 41 -1.84 16.38 10.45
C ILE A 41 -2.81 15.39 9.80
N THR A 42 -3.93 15.07 10.45
CA THR A 42 -4.91 14.10 9.93
C THR A 42 -5.52 14.58 8.62
N ASN A 43 -5.86 15.88 8.52
CA ASN A 43 -6.37 16.49 7.30
C ASN A 43 -5.34 16.45 6.17
N PHE A 44 -4.07 16.74 6.46
CA PHE A 44 -3.00 16.69 5.45
C PHE A 44 -2.75 15.27 4.93
N LEU A 45 -2.79 14.27 5.82
CA LEU A 45 -2.53 12.88 5.46
C LEU A 45 -3.73 12.18 4.82
N ASP A 46 -4.91 12.81 4.84
CA ASP A 46 -6.22 12.20 4.52
C ASP A 46 -6.41 10.87 5.27
N GLU A 47 -6.07 10.88 6.56
CA GLU A 47 -5.99 9.68 7.36
C GLU A 47 -7.30 9.40 8.09
N GLN A 48 -7.80 8.17 8.01
CA GLN A 48 -9.04 7.75 8.67
C GLN A 48 -8.80 7.40 10.15
N ARG A 49 -7.56 7.05 10.49
CA ARG A 49 -7.13 6.66 11.83
C ARG A 49 -6.54 7.82 12.62
N GLU A 50 -7.39 8.76 13.02
CA GLU A 50 -7.01 9.88 13.88
C GLU A 50 -6.44 9.41 15.23
N ASP A 51 -6.92 8.26 15.74
CA ASP A 51 -6.43 7.59 16.96
C ASP A 51 -4.91 7.35 16.93
N LEU A 52 -4.40 6.97 15.75
CA LEU A 52 -2.98 6.68 15.57
C LEU A 52 -2.15 7.96 15.51
N VAL A 53 -2.68 9.02 14.89
CA VAL A 53 -2.03 10.34 14.83
C VAL A 53 -1.98 10.96 16.23
N GLU A 54 -3.07 10.88 16.99
CA GLU A 54 -3.12 11.33 18.39
C GLU A 54 -2.06 10.60 19.24
N LEU A 55 -1.94 9.28 19.09
CA LEU A 55 -0.94 8.49 19.80
C LEU A 55 0.49 8.91 19.42
N ILE A 56 0.74 9.27 18.17
CA ILE A 56 2.04 9.78 17.72
C ILE A 56 2.34 11.13 18.38
N VAL A 57 1.42 12.08 18.34
CA VAL A 57 1.59 13.41 18.96
C VAL A 57 1.79 13.28 20.47
N LYS A 58 1.06 12.39 21.12
CA LYS A 58 1.20 12.11 22.56
C LYS A 58 2.54 11.45 22.93
N THR A 59 3.04 10.55 22.07
CA THR A 59 4.27 9.78 22.36
C THR A 59 5.54 10.54 21.99
N LEU A 60 5.55 11.22 20.83
CA LEU A 60 6.72 11.93 20.32
C LEU A 60 6.74 13.42 20.69
N GLY A 61 5.58 13.99 21.02
CA GLY A 61 5.37 15.42 21.19
C GLY A 61 4.99 16.14 19.89
N VAL A 62 4.39 17.32 20.03
CA VAL A 62 3.93 18.20 18.93
C VAL A 62 5.06 18.49 17.94
N LYS A 63 6.22 18.92 18.46
CA LYS A 63 7.37 19.29 17.62
C LYS A 63 7.79 18.17 16.68
N ARG A 64 8.10 16.99 17.21
CA ARG A 64 8.58 15.86 16.39
C ARG A 64 7.51 15.36 15.43
N ALA A 65 6.24 15.36 15.84
CA ALA A 65 5.13 14.98 14.95
C ALA A 65 5.03 15.92 13.74
N LEU A 66 5.12 17.24 13.95
CA LEU A 66 5.13 18.22 12.87
C LEU A 66 6.39 18.11 12.00
N GLU A 67 7.57 17.89 12.58
CA GLU A 67 8.79 17.67 11.80
C GLU A 67 8.67 16.47 10.84
N PHE A 68 8.03 15.38 11.28
CA PHE A 68 7.72 14.24 10.41
C PHE A 68 6.67 14.58 9.35
N CYS A 69 5.71 15.45 9.66
CA CYS A 69 4.70 15.91 8.72
C CYS A 69 5.37 16.71 7.59
N TYR A 70 6.20 17.69 7.94
CA TYR A 70 6.95 18.50 6.96
C TYR A 70 7.90 17.66 6.13
N LEU A 71 8.57 16.68 6.75
CA LEU A 71 9.42 15.75 6.03
C LEU A 71 8.61 14.89 5.04
N THR A 72 7.39 14.52 5.41
CA THR A 72 6.50 13.77 4.51
C THR A 72 6.12 14.60 3.30
N GLU A 73 5.80 15.87 3.49
CA GLU A 73 5.51 16.81 2.41
C GLU A 73 6.70 16.97 1.45
N ASP A 74 7.92 17.11 1.99
CA ASP A 74 9.14 17.17 1.16
C ASP A 74 9.36 15.91 0.34
N ILE A 75 9.13 14.74 0.95
CA ILE A 75 9.28 13.45 0.27
C ILE A 75 8.24 13.32 -0.86
N GLU A 76 6.99 13.69 -0.60
CA GLU A 76 5.92 13.63 -1.61
C GLU A 76 6.18 14.61 -2.76
N ASN A 77 6.63 15.84 -2.46
CA ASN A 77 7.03 16.83 -3.45
C ASN A 77 8.24 16.38 -4.29
N ALA A 78 9.16 15.61 -3.70
CA ALA A 78 10.29 15.00 -4.41
C ALA A 78 9.91 13.75 -5.24
N GLY A 79 8.62 13.39 -5.32
CA GLY A 79 8.12 12.25 -6.10
C GLY A 79 7.62 11.06 -5.27
N GLY A 80 7.66 11.16 -3.95
CA GLY A 80 7.13 10.16 -3.01
C GLY A 80 7.94 8.88 -2.91
N LEU A 81 7.41 7.90 -2.17
CA LEU A 81 8.05 6.60 -1.97
C LEU A 81 7.29 5.45 -2.63
N PRO A 82 7.96 4.49 -3.27
CA PRO A 82 7.30 3.28 -3.76
C PRO A 82 6.84 2.37 -2.62
N THR A 83 5.82 1.58 -2.90
CA THR A 83 5.40 0.47 -2.02
C THR A 83 6.50 -0.61 -2.01
N ALA A 84 6.49 -1.51 -1.02
CA ALA A 84 7.57 -2.49 -0.84
C ALA A 84 7.74 -3.45 -2.04
N ASP A 85 6.64 -3.75 -2.72
CA ASP A 85 6.53 -4.51 -3.96
C ASP A 85 6.82 -3.67 -5.22
N GLY A 86 6.90 -2.34 -5.09
CA GLY A 86 7.20 -1.41 -6.18
C GLY A 86 6.07 -1.17 -7.18
N SER A 87 4.88 -1.77 -6.97
CA SER A 87 3.75 -1.71 -7.90
C SER A 87 3.10 -0.31 -7.99
N ARG A 88 3.15 0.44 -6.89
CA ARG A 88 2.46 1.73 -6.74
C ARG A 88 3.22 2.67 -5.82
N ARG A 89 2.96 3.98 -5.95
CA ARG A 89 3.40 5.00 -4.98
C ARG A 89 2.64 4.82 -3.65
N ARG A 90 3.30 5.13 -2.54
CA ARG A 90 2.68 5.23 -1.22
C ARG A 90 1.80 6.48 -1.16
N THR A 91 0.81 6.44 -0.28
CA THR A 91 0.03 7.63 0.08
C THR A 91 0.82 8.48 1.09
N PRO A 92 0.49 9.78 1.25
CA PRO A 92 1.12 10.65 2.24
C PRO A 92 1.12 10.03 3.64
N GLY A 93 -0.02 9.52 4.13
CA GLY A 93 -0.10 8.78 5.40
C GLY A 93 0.83 7.56 5.45
N GLY A 94 0.89 6.78 4.37
CA GLY A 94 1.80 5.64 4.24
C GLY A 94 3.28 6.02 4.23
N VAL A 95 3.63 7.22 3.79
CA VAL A 95 4.98 7.79 3.88
C VAL A 95 5.26 8.27 5.30
N TYR A 96 4.36 9.04 5.91
CA TYR A 96 4.48 9.53 7.29
C TYR A 96 4.78 8.41 8.29
N PHE A 97 3.95 7.37 8.31
CA PHE A 97 4.17 6.23 9.22
C PHE A 97 5.45 5.45 8.90
N LEU A 98 5.82 5.34 7.62
CA LEU A 98 7.06 4.67 7.24
C LEU A 98 8.29 5.44 7.72
N THR A 99 8.27 6.76 7.57
CA THR A 99 9.33 7.67 8.00
C THR A 99 9.53 7.59 9.51
N ILE A 100 8.46 7.63 10.31
CA ILE A 100 8.52 7.44 11.76
C ILE A 100 9.09 6.05 12.11
N ARG A 101 8.62 4.99 11.42
CA ARG A 101 9.03 3.62 11.69
C ARG A 101 10.51 3.37 11.38
N ARG A 102 11.07 4.08 10.40
CA ARG A 102 12.47 3.97 9.96
C ARG A 102 13.39 5.04 10.52
N SER A 103 12.86 6.03 11.22
CA SER A 103 13.68 7.10 11.80
C SER A 103 14.57 6.56 12.92
N ASP A 104 15.82 7.00 12.92
CA ASP A 104 16.76 6.72 14.02
C ASP A 104 16.53 7.64 15.23
N THR A 105 15.82 8.76 15.01
CA THR A 105 15.48 9.70 16.08
C THR A 105 14.36 9.17 16.99
N VAL A 106 13.68 8.10 16.58
CA VAL A 106 12.58 7.47 17.34
C VAL A 106 13.07 6.17 17.97
N SER A 107 12.94 6.06 19.28
CA SER A 107 13.37 4.89 20.03
C SER A 107 12.57 3.65 19.64
N ARG A 108 13.05 2.47 20.01
CA ARG A 108 12.32 1.22 19.72
C ARG A 108 11.07 1.13 20.59
N GLU A 109 11.13 1.67 21.79
CA GLU A 109 10.08 1.72 22.79
C GLU A 109 8.95 2.65 22.31
N GLU A 110 9.28 3.86 21.86
CA GLU A 110 8.33 4.81 21.26
C GLU A 110 7.60 4.18 20.07
N ARG A 111 8.36 3.57 19.13
CA ARG A 111 7.77 2.87 17.97
C ARG A 111 6.86 1.72 18.39
N LYS A 112 7.20 1.01 19.46
CA LYS A 112 6.41 -0.12 19.96
C LYS A 112 5.11 0.35 20.61
N VAL A 113 5.11 1.51 21.27
CA VAL A 113 3.91 2.15 21.82
C VAL A 113 2.99 2.59 20.69
N ILE A 114 3.53 3.35 19.71
CA ILE A 114 2.76 3.90 18.58
C ILE A 114 2.18 2.79 17.70
N PHE A 115 3.02 1.86 17.24
CA PHE A 115 2.62 0.81 16.29
C PHE A 115 2.32 -0.51 16.99
N ARG A 116 1.75 -0.45 18.20
CA ARG A 116 1.36 -1.64 18.94
C ARG A 116 0.28 -2.38 18.16
N GLU A 117 0.64 -3.55 17.63
CA GLU A 117 -0.32 -4.41 16.94
C GLU A 117 -1.38 -4.88 17.94
N THR A 118 -2.62 -4.47 17.71
CA THR A 118 -3.74 -4.80 18.59
C THR A 118 -4.04 -6.30 18.50
N SER A 119 -4.63 -6.88 19.55
CA SER A 119 -4.99 -8.31 19.55
C SER A 119 -5.93 -8.67 18.40
N THR A 120 -6.78 -7.74 17.98
CA THR A 120 -7.69 -7.84 16.84
C THR A 120 -6.94 -7.85 15.51
N GLU A 121 -5.98 -6.94 15.30
CA GLU A 121 -5.10 -6.92 14.12
C GLU A 121 -4.30 -8.23 14.00
N LYS A 122 -3.75 -8.74 15.11
CA LYS A 122 -3.05 -10.03 15.15
C LYS A 122 -3.94 -11.20 14.75
N ALA A 123 -5.15 -11.25 15.29
CA ALA A 123 -6.13 -12.29 14.98
C ALA A 123 -6.54 -12.25 13.50
N LEU A 124 -6.81 -11.05 12.96
CA LEU A 124 -7.14 -10.86 11.55
C LEU A 124 -6.00 -11.30 10.63
N LYS A 125 -4.77 -10.90 10.94
CA LYS A 125 -3.57 -11.27 10.16
C LYS A 125 -3.32 -12.78 10.20
N LYS A 126 -3.54 -13.43 11.34
CA LYS A 126 -3.49 -14.90 11.48
C LYS A 126 -4.56 -15.57 10.62
N ARG A 127 -5.80 -15.07 10.64
CA ARG A 127 -6.91 -15.57 9.80
C ARG A 127 -6.61 -15.42 8.31
N LEU A 128 -6.13 -14.25 7.87
CA LEU A 128 -5.75 -13.98 6.47
C LEU A 128 -4.62 -14.92 6.02
N ARG A 129 -3.57 -15.10 6.83
CA ARG A 129 -2.49 -16.06 6.54
C ARG A 129 -3.00 -17.50 6.43
N GLN A 130 -3.90 -17.92 7.32
CA GLN A 130 -4.52 -19.26 7.24
C GLN A 130 -5.34 -19.43 5.95
N ALA A 131 -6.13 -18.41 5.59
CA ALA A 131 -6.90 -18.41 4.35
C ALA A 131 -6.01 -18.47 3.10
N GLN A 132 -4.92 -17.70 3.06
CA GLN A 132 -3.94 -17.73 1.97
C GLN A 132 -3.27 -19.10 1.84
N ARG A 133 -2.86 -19.73 2.95
CA ARG A 133 -2.29 -21.10 2.94
C ARG A 133 -3.29 -22.14 2.39
N ARG A 134 -4.58 -22.01 2.74
CA ARG A 134 -5.64 -22.88 2.22
C ARG A 134 -5.86 -22.68 0.71
N ARG A 135 -5.85 -21.43 0.22
CA ARG A 135 -5.94 -21.12 -1.21
C ARG A 135 -4.74 -21.63 -2.00
N GLY A 136 -3.53 -21.47 -1.47
CA GLY A 136 -2.30 -22.01 -2.08
C GLY A 136 -2.30 -23.54 -2.17
N ARG A 137 -2.79 -24.24 -1.14
CA ARG A 137 -2.98 -25.71 -1.18
C ARG A 137 -4.01 -26.14 -2.23
N ARG A 138 -5.18 -25.51 -2.25
CA ARG A 138 -6.22 -25.79 -3.26
C ARG A 138 -5.76 -25.50 -4.68
N GLY A 139 -5.01 -24.43 -4.90
CA GLY A 139 -4.42 -24.11 -6.20
C GLY A 139 -3.29 -25.07 -6.61
N ALA A 140 -2.58 -25.68 -5.65
CA ALA A 140 -1.60 -26.74 -5.93
C ALA A 140 -2.29 -28.10 -6.19
N GLU A 141 -3.34 -28.43 -5.44
CA GLU A 141 -4.15 -29.64 -5.66
C GLU A 141 -4.89 -29.60 -7.01
N ALA A 142 -5.47 -28.46 -7.40
CA ALA A 142 -6.12 -28.30 -8.69
C ALA A 142 -5.17 -28.42 -9.89
N LYS A 143 -3.88 -28.11 -9.71
CA LYS A 143 -2.83 -28.30 -10.74
C LYS A 143 -2.30 -29.74 -10.81
N LEU A 144 -2.57 -30.55 -9.78
CA LEU A 144 -2.17 -31.96 -9.73
C LEU A 144 -3.29 -32.90 -10.24
N SER A 145 -4.51 -32.38 -10.37
CA SER A 145 -5.69 -33.14 -10.82
C SER A 145 -6.00 -33.00 -12.31
N ASP A 146 -5.18 -32.29 -13.09
CA ASP A 146 -5.26 -32.39 -14.55
C ASP A 146 -4.76 -33.80 -14.94
N PRO A 147 -5.61 -34.67 -15.52
CA PRO A 147 -5.17 -36.01 -15.90
C PRO A 147 -4.07 -35.89 -16.97
N PRO A 148 -3.04 -36.75 -16.94
CA PRO A 148 -2.08 -36.82 -18.04
C PRO A 148 -2.89 -37.12 -19.31
N ALA A 149 -2.65 -36.34 -20.37
CA ALA A 149 -3.28 -36.53 -21.67
C ALA A 149 -3.22 -38.01 -22.05
N ALA A 150 -4.35 -38.70 -21.94
CA ALA A 150 -4.47 -40.03 -22.48
C ALA A 150 -4.29 -39.88 -23.99
N ASN A 151 -3.32 -40.60 -24.54
CA ASN A 151 -3.11 -40.72 -25.97
C ASN A 151 -4.45 -41.13 -26.64
N CYS A 152 -5.21 -40.16 -27.13
CA CYS A 152 -6.28 -40.39 -28.08
C CYS A 152 -5.65 -40.33 -29.46
N ASP A 153 -5.07 -41.46 -29.85
CA ASP A 153 -4.93 -41.80 -31.25
C ASP A 153 -6.36 -41.92 -31.78
N ASN A 154 -6.79 -40.96 -32.58
CA ASN A 154 -8.00 -41.07 -33.38
C ASN A 154 -7.94 -40.04 -34.50
N SER A 155 -7.70 -40.56 -35.69
CA SER A 155 -8.05 -39.96 -36.98
C SER A 155 -9.47 -39.38 -36.91
N CYS A 156 -9.59 -38.05 -36.85
CA CYS A 156 -10.84 -37.37 -37.09
C CYS A 156 -10.99 -37.16 -38.61
N ASP A 157 -11.73 -38.05 -39.25
CA ASP A 157 -12.14 -37.90 -40.64
C ASP A 157 -13.00 -36.63 -40.78
N PHE A 158 -12.48 -35.65 -41.51
CA PHE A 158 -13.01 -34.30 -41.71
C PHE A 158 -14.31 -34.25 -42.55
N GLU A 159 -14.72 -35.36 -43.16
CA GLU A 159 -15.76 -35.43 -44.19
C GLU A 159 -17.19 -35.54 -43.66
N ASN A 160 -17.44 -35.45 -42.35
CA ASN A 160 -18.81 -35.58 -41.82
C ASN A 160 -19.14 -34.59 -40.70
N LEU A 161 -18.81 -33.30 -40.92
CA LEU A 161 -19.33 -32.21 -40.10
C LEU A 161 -20.63 -31.68 -40.74
N PRO A 162 -21.79 -31.75 -40.06
CA PRO A 162 -23.03 -31.18 -40.56
C PRO A 162 -22.92 -29.65 -40.63
N SER A 163 -23.26 -29.08 -41.80
CA SER A 163 -23.24 -27.64 -42.04
C SER A 163 -24.10 -26.88 -41.01
N PRO A 164 -23.61 -25.77 -40.43
CA PRO A 164 -24.36 -25.01 -39.45
C PRO A 164 -25.59 -24.37 -40.10
N ASN A 165 -26.76 -24.71 -39.59
CA ASN A 165 -28.06 -24.20 -40.03
C ASN A 165 -28.20 -22.76 -39.53
N VAL A 166 -27.77 -21.79 -40.35
CA VAL A 166 -27.93 -20.35 -40.07
C VAL A 166 -29.30 -19.92 -40.56
N TYR A 167 -30.24 -19.71 -39.63
CA TYR A 167 -31.51 -19.03 -39.91
C TYR A 167 -31.25 -17.51 -39.83
N LEU A 168 -31.34 -16.81 -40.95
CA LEU A 168 -31.36 -15.35 -41.00
C LEU A 168 -32.83 -14.94 -41.02
N ASP A 169 -33.29 -14.32 -39.93
CA ASP A 169 -34.62 -13.73 -39.87
C ASP A 169 -34.66 -12.51 -40.82
N GLU A 170 -35.44 -12.61 -41.90
CA GLU A 170 -35.76 -11.48 -42.76
C GLU A 170 -36.73 -10.53 -42.02
N PRO A 171 -36.51 -9.20 -42.05
CA PRO A 171 -37.47 -8.28 -41.45
C PRO A 171 -38.70 -8.11 -42.35
N ASP A 172 -39.88 -8.31 -41.76
CA ASP A 172 -41.18 -8.01 -42.38
C ASP A 172 -41.27 -6.53 -42.78
N VAL A 173 -41.76 -6.31 -43.99
CA VAL A 173 -41.95 -5.02 -44.63
C VAL A 173 -43.39 -4.57 -44.39
N ASP A 174 -43.58 -3.39 -43.80
CA ASP A 174 -44.80 -2.57 -43.89
C ASP A 174 -44.42 -1.09 -44.01
#